data_AF-A0A3C0NQ48-F1
#
_entry.id   AF-A0A3C0NQ48-F1
#
_cell.length_a   1.000
_cell.length_b   1.000
_cell.length_c   1.000
_cell.angle_alpha   90.00
_cell.angle_beta   90.00
_cell.angle_gamma   90.00
#
_symmetry.space_group_name_H-M   'P 1'
#
loop_
_entity.id
_entity.type
_entity.pdbx_description
1 polymer ?
#
loop_
_entity_poly.entity_id
_entity_poly.type
_entity_poly.pdbx_seq_one_letter_code
_entity_poly.pdbx_strand_id
1 'polypeptide(L)'
;MANIKKTAGAVASVFDMIGKKKVAVYAAASDYFLFMSLVPILMLLVSLIRYLPFDQADVLNVFASAVPESVYKVISPIIGSIYRSGGGVITVSILLTLFSASGAMRAIMKGLDAVYEVERRDNVVIFFARAVVYMLILVIMIIISLG
;
A
#
# COMPACT_ATOMS: atom_id res chain seq x y z
N MET A 1 -10.49 -1.61 -44.79
CA MET A 1 -10.96 -2.77 -43.99
C MET A 1 -9.84 -3.58 -43.32
N ALA A 2 -8.61 -3.64 -43.85
CA ALA A 2 -7.51 -4.44 -43.27
C ALA A 2 -7.08 -4.03 -41.84
N ASN A 3 -7.09 -2.72 -41.51
CA ASN A 3 -6.71 -2.24 -40.16
C ASN A 3 -7.74 -2.58 -39.06
N ILE A 4 -9.02 -2.76 -39.41
CA ILE A 4 -10.09 -3.11 -38.46
C ILE A 4 -9.97 -4.58 -38.03
N LYS A 5 -9.63 -5.49 -38.96
CA LYS A 5 -9.37 -6.89 -38.61
C LYS A 5 -8.09 -7.07 -37.78
N LYS A 6 -7.05 -6.26 -38.05
CA LYS A 6 -5.78 -6.32 -37.31
C LYS A 6 -5.94 -5.80 -35.86
N THR A 7 -6.68 -4.71 -35.67
CA THR A 7 -7.01 -4.19 -34.34
C THR A 7 -7.95 -5.12 -33.57
N ALA A 8 -8.98 -5.67 -34.21
CA ALA A 8 -9.85 -6.67 -33.59
C ALA A 8 -9.07 -7.93 -33.15
N GLY A 9 -8.12 -8.40 -33.99
CA GLY A 9 -7.25 -9.52 -33.64
C GLY A 9 -6.30 -9.23 -32.48
N ALA A 10 -5.77 -8.00 -32.39
CA ALA A 10 -4.94 -7.57 -31.26
C ALA A 10 -5.74 -7.45 -29.96
N VAL A 11 -6.99 -6.99 -30.01
CA VAL A 11 -7.86 -6.96 -28.82
C VAL A 11 -8.18 -8.38 -28.36
N ALA A 12 -8.54 -9.27 -29.28
CA ALA A 12 -8.82 -10.67 -28.95
C ALA A 12 -7.61 -11.40 -28.36
N SER A 13 -6.38 -11.11 -28.84
CA SER A 13 -5.17 -11.71 -28.28
C SER A 13 -4.86 -11.20 -26.87
N VAL A 14 -5.17 -9.94 -26.55
CA VAL A 14 -5.06 -9.40 -25.19
C VAL A 14 -6.02 -10.12 -24.24
N PHE A 15 -7.28 -10.34 -24.64
CA PHE A 15 -8.24 -11.09 -23.83
C PHE A 15 -7.78 -12.54 -23.58
N ASP A 16 -7.22 -13.22 -24.59
CA ASP A 16 -6.69 -14.58 -24.44
C ASP A 16 -5.43 -14.62 -23.54
N MET A 17 -4.57 -13.60 -23.63
CA MET A 17 -3.40 -13.46 -22.74
C MET A 17 -3.80 -13.24 -21.28
N ILE A 18 -4.82 -12.41 -20.99
CA ILE A 18 -5.32 -12.19 -19.63
C ILE A 18 -5.77 -13.51 -18.99
N GLY A 19 -6.48 -14.34 -19.76
CA GLY A 19 -6.94 -15.66 -19.32
C GLY A 19 -5.81 -16.66 -19.09
N LYS A 20 -4.87 -16.77 -20.04
CA LYS A 20 -3.76 -17.74 -19.95
C LYS A 20 -2.72 -17.38 -18.88
N LYS A 21 -2.44 -16.10 -18.68
CA LYS A 21 -1.35 -15.64 -17.79
C LYS A 21 -1.77 -15.44 -16.33
N LYS A 22 -2.94 -15.96 -15.91
CA LYS A 22 -3.48 -15.85 -14.54
C LYS A 22 -3.49 -14.40 -14.01
N VAL A 23 -3.58 -13.41 -14.90
CA VAL A 23 -3.48 -11.98 -14.57
C VAL A 23 -4.56 -11.60 -13.56
N ALA A 24 -5.76 -12.19 -13.68
CA ALA A 24 -6.85 -12.02 -12.72
C ALA A 24 -6.50 -12.46 -11.29
N VAL A 25 -5.69 -13.52 -11.14
CA VAL A 25 -5.24 -14.01 -9.82
C VAL A 25 -4.27 -13.02 -9.18
N TYR A 26 -3.35 -12.46 -9.97
CA TYR A 26 -2.42 -11.45 -9.49
C TYR A 26 -3.13 -10.13 -9.17
N ALA A 27 -4.10 -9.72 -9.99
CA ALA A 27 -4.94 -8.55 -9.72
C ALA A 27 -5.73 -8.71 -8.41
N ALA A 28 -6.40 -9.85 -8.22
CA ALA A 28 -7.13 -10.14 -6.99
C ALA A 28 -6.21 -10.17 -5.75
N ALA A 29 -4.99 -10.71 -5.89
CA ALA A 29 -4.01 -10.69 -4.82
C ALA A 29 -3.54 -9.27 -4.49
N SER A 30 -3.29 -8.43 -5.51
CA SER A 30 -2.95 -7.01 -5.34
C SER A 30 -4.05 -6.25 -4.62
N ASP A 31 -5.31 -6.43 -5.02
CA ASP A 31 -6.46 -5.78 -4.42
C ASP A 31 -6.65 -6.23 -2.96
N TYR A 32 -6.50 -7.53 -2.68
CA TYR A 32 -6.55 -8.06 -1.31
C TYR A 32 -5.51 -7.38 -0.40
N PHE A 33 -4.25 -7.31 -0.83
CA PHE A 33 -3.21 -6.66 -0.03
C PHE A 33 -3.41 -5.14 0.08
N LEU A 34 -4.01 -4.49 -0.93
CA LEU A 34 -4.40 -3.08 -0.87
C LEU A 34 -5.42 -2.84 0.25
N PHE A 35 -6.51 -3.62 0.29
CA PHE A 35 -7.51 -3.51 1.35
C PHE A 35 -6.94 -3.86 2.73
N MET A 36 -6.04 -4.85 2.80
CA MET A 36 -5.35 -5.21 4.04
C MET A 36 -4.42 -4.07 4.54
N SER A 37 -3.84 -3.28 3.63
CA SER A 37 -3.00 -2.12 3.97
C SER A 37 -3.78 -0.89 4.43
N LEU A 38 -5.09 -0.84 4.17
CA LEU A 38 -5.92 0.34 4.40
C LEU A 38 -6.01 0.69 5.89
N VAL A 39 -6.15 -0.31 6.75
CA VAL A 39 -6.16 -0.13 8.22
C VAL A 39 -4.82 0.40 8.74
N PRO A 40 -3.66 -0.23 8.44
CA PRO A 40 -2.36 0.30 8.81
C PRO A 40 -2.08 1.73 8.32
N ILE A 41 -2.48 2.06 7.08
CA ILE A 41 -2.34 3.41 6.52
C ILE A 41 -3.16 4.43 7.32
N LEU A 42 -4.42 4.11 7.64
CA LEU A 42 -5.25 4.98 8.46
C LEU A 42 -4.64 5.19 9.87
N MET A 43 -4.11 4.13 10.49
CA MET A 43 -3.40 4.24 11.76
C MET A 43 -2.18 5.17 11.67
N LEU A 44 -1.40 5.05 10.60
CA LEU A 44 -0.24 5.91 10.37
C LEU A 44 -0.64 7.37 10.18
N LEU A 45 -1.66 7.64 9.37
CA LEU A 45 -2.14 9.00 9.10
C LEU A 45 -2.63 9.68 10.39
N VAL A 46 -3.45 8.99 11.18
CA VAL A 46 -3.92 9.52 12.48
C VAL A 46 -2.76 9.70 13.47
N SER A 47 -1.78 8.81 13.45
CA SER A 47 -0.57 8.93 14.27
C SER A 47 0.26 10.16 13.90
N LEU A 48 0.30 10.54 12.62
CA LEU A 48 0.94 11.78 12.18
C LEU A 48 0.16 13.02 12.63
N ILE A 49 -1.17 12.99 12.60
CA ILE A 49 -2.03 14.10 13.07
C ILE A 49 -1.79 14.41 14.55
N ARG A 50 -1.46 13.40 15.37
CA ARG A 50 -1.12 13.62 16.80
C ARG A 50 0.09 14.54 17.02
N TYR A 51 1.01 14.64 16.05
CA TYR A 51 2.14 15.57 16.15
C TYR A 51 1.76 17.02 15.80
N LEU A 52 0.57 17.24 15.24
CA LEU A 52 0.03 18.58 15.07
C LEU A 52 -0.65 19.04 16.37
N PRO A 53 -0.76 20.35 16.61
CA PRO A 53 -1.32 20.91 17.85
C PRO A 53 -2.86 20.83 17.88
N PHE A 54 -3.43 19.65 17.66
CA PHE A 54 -4.86 19.38 17.68
C PHE A 54 -5.22 18.39 18.79
N ASP A 55 -6.27 18.70 19.55
CA ASP A 55 -6.76 17.81 20.60
C ASP A 55 -7.58 16.65 19.99
N GLN A 56 -7.69 15.55 20.72
CA GLN A 56 -8.42 14.35 20.29
C GLN A 56 -9.89 14.69 19.93
N ALA A 57 -10.52 15.58 20.71
CA ALA A 57 -11.90 16.00 20.49
C ALA A 57 -12.08 16.73 19.16
N ASP A 58 -11.12 17.58 18.79
CA ASP A 58 -11.16 18.32 17.53
C ASP A 58 -11.02 17.38 16.34
N VAL A 59 -10.11 16.42 16.42
CA VAL A 59 -9.91 15.41 15.37
C VAL A 59 -11.17 14.54 15.21
N LEU A 60 -11.76 14.06 16.31
CA LEU A 60 -12.99 13.27 16.25
C LEU A 60 -14.16 14.05 15.64
N ASN A 61 -14.33 15.33 15.98
CA ASN A 61 -15.38 16.18 15.42
C ASN A 61 -15.21 16.40 13.91
N VAL A 62 -13.99 16.63 13.44
CA VAL A 62 -13.69 16.75 12.01
C VAL A 62 -14.06 15.46 11.28
N PHE A 63 -13.63 14.30 11.79
CA PHE A 63 -13.97 13.01 11.17
C PHE A 63 -15.47 12.70 11.22
N ALA A 64 -16.18 13.05 12.30
CA ALA A 64 -17.62 12.87 12.39
C ALA A 64 -18.40 13.64 11.32
N SER A 65 -17.88 14.80 10.89
CA SER A 65 -18.48 15.62 9.83
C SER A 65 -18.03 15.25 8.41
N ALA A 66 -16.84 14.67 8.26
CA ALA A 66 -16.23 14.39 6.96
C ALA A 66 -16.59 13.01 6.38
N VAL A 67 -16.93 12.03 7.22
CA VAL A 67 -17.24 10.67 6.79
C VAL A 67 -18.58 10.16 7.32
N PRO A 68 -19.24 9.22 6.61
CA PRO A 68 -20.48 8.61 7.08
C PRO A 68 -20.32 7.87 8.42
N GLU A 69 -21.42 7.70 9.15
CA GLU A 69 -21.44 7.07 10.47
C GLU A 69 -20.82 5.66 10.48
N SER A 70 -21.00 4.89 9.41
CA SER A 70 -20.42 3.55 9.25
C SER A 70 -18.88 3.57 9.28
N VAL A 71 -18.27 4.58 8.65
CA VAL A 71 -16.82 4.76 8.60
C VAL A 71 -16.33 5.35 9.93
N TYR A 72 -17.08 6.29 10.51
CA TYR A 72 -16.76 6.88 11.81
C TYR A 72 -16.69 5.85 12.94
N LYS A 73 -17.56 4.83 12.94
CA LYS A 73 -17.53 3.71 13.90
C LYS A 73 -16.24 2.88 13.83
N VAL A 74 -15.60 2.83 12.66
CA VAL A 74 -14.31 2.13 12.47
C VAL A 74 -13.14 3.02 12.90
N ILE A 75 -13.18 4.31 12.57
CA ILE A 75 -12.07 5.24 12.78
C ILE A 75 -11.99 5.76 14.23
N SER A 76 -13.11 6.03 14.89
CA SER A 76 -13.14 6.57 16.26
C SER A 76 -12.36 5.74 17.30
N PRO A 77 -12.45 4.38 17.36
CA PRO A 77 -11.62 3.61 18.28
C PRO A 77 -10.14 3.64 17.91
N ILE A 78 -9.81 3.75 16.60
CA ILE A 78 -8.43 3.86 16.13
C ILE A 78 -7.83 5.18 16.63
N ILE A 79 -8.52 6.31 16.44
CA ILE A 79 -8.09 7.63 16.96
C ILE A 79 -7.92 7.58 18.48
N GLY A 80 -8.92 7.06 19.21
CA GLY A 80 -8.84 6.94 20.66
C GLY A 80 -7.65 6.09 21.12
N SER A 81 -7.37 4.98 20.45
CA SER A 81 -6.23 4.12 20.78
C SER A 81 -4.88 4.81 20.54
N ILE A 82 -4.76 5.62 19.48
CA ILE A 82 -3.53 6.33 19.12
C ILE A 82 -3.23 7.47 20.09
N TYR A 83 -4.25 8.22 20.51
CA TYR A 83 -4.08 9.31 21.48
C TYR A 83 -3.83 8.81 22.90
N ARG A 84 -4.44 7.67 23.28
CA ARG A 84 -4.30 7.06 24.61
C ARG A 84 -3.02 6.23 24.78
N SER A 85 -2.49 5.67 23.70
CA SER A 85 -1.27 4.86 23.73
C SER A 85 -0.04 5.70 23.38
N GLY A 86 1.13 5.41 23.95
CA GLY A 86 2.39 6.12 23.64
C GLY A 86 2.94 5.84 22.22
N GLY A 87 4.16 6.30 21.94
CA GLY A 87 4.82 6.18 20.61
C GLY A 87 4.97 4.77 20.03
N GLY A 88 4.71 3.71 20.81
CA GLY A 88 4.76 2.32 20.34
C GLY A 88 3.70 1.96 19.29
N VAL A 89 2.52 2.59 19.32
CA VAL A 89 1.48 2.35 18.29
C VAL A 89 1.93 2.83 16.92
N ILE A 90 2.73 3.90 16.87
CA ILE A 90 3.27 4.47 15.64
C ILE A 90 4.23 3.47 15.01
N THR A 91 5.22 2.98 15.76
CA THR A 91 6.19 1.99 15.28
C THR A 91 5.49 0.72 14.77
N VAL A 92 4.49 0.22 15.50
CA VAL A 92 3.71 -0.96 15.09
C VAL A 92 2.92 -0.68 13.81
N SER A 93 2.27 0.48 13.70
CA SER A 93 1.51 0.85 12.49
C SER A 93 2.40 1.02 11.25
N ILE A 94 3.62 1.56 11.42
CA ILE A 94 4.63 1.67 10.35
C ILE A 94 5.04 0.28 9.86
N LEU A 95 5.35 -0.65 10.77
CA LEU A 95 5.76 -2.01 10.42
C LEU A 95 4.65 -2.78 9.71
N LEU A 96 3.42 -2.68 10.21
CA LEU A 96 2.23 -3.28 9.59
C LEU A 96 1.95 -2.69 8.20
N THR A 97 2.06 -1.37 8.05
CA THR A 97 1.89 -0.70 6.75
C THR A 97 2.93 -1.19 5.76
N LEU A 98 4.20 -1.23 6.17
CA LEU A 98 5.30 -1.66 5.32
C LEU A 98 5.14 -3.13 4.92
N PHE A 99 4.70 -4.00 5.83
CA PHE A 99 4.42 -5.40 5.55
C PHE A 99 3.30 -5.57 4.51
N SER A 100 2.16 -4.89 4.70
CA SER A 100 1.02 -4.98 3.78
C SER A 100 1.34 -4.38 2.40
N ALA A 101 2.01 -3.23 2.35
CA ALA A 101 2.45 -2.60 1.10
C ALA A 101 3.46 -3.48 0.34
N SER A 102 4.37 -4.15 1.06
CA SER A 102 5.30 -5.12 0.48
C SER A 102 4.58 -6.31 -0.17
N GLY A 103 3.49 -6.77 0.44
CA GLY A 103 2.63 -7.82 -0.13
C GLY A 103 1.95 -7.38 -1.43
N ALA A 104 1.36 -6.18 -1.45
CA ALA A 104 0.72 -5.62 -2.63
C ALA A 104 1.71 -5.44 -3.79
N MET A 105 2.88 -4.87 -3.53
CA MET A 105 3.91 -4.66 -4.56
C MET A 105 4.43 -5.99 -5.13
N ARG A 106 4.58 -7.03 -4.28
CA ARG A 106 4.97 -8.38 -4.74
C ARG A 106 3.92 -9.00 -5.64
N ALA A 107 2.63 -8.81 -5.37
CA ALA A 107 1.56 -9.30 -6.23
C ALA A 107 1.58 -8.60 -7.61
N ILE A 108 1.80 -7.28 -7.62
CA ILE A 108 1.94 -6.50 -8.87
C ILE A 108 3.16 -6.97 -9.67
N MET A 109 4.33 -7.09 -9.03
CA MET A 109 5.54 -7.58 -9.68
C MET A 109 5.34 -8.96 -10.30
N LYS A 110 4.71 -9.89 -9.59
CA LYS A 110 4.41 -11.23 -10.12
C LYS A 110 3.44 -11.19 -11.31
N GLY A 111 2.44 -10.31 -11.28
CA GLY A 111 1.53 -10.11 -12.41
C GLY A 111 2.25 -9.57 -13.65
N LEU A 112 3.15 -8.60 -13.46
CA LEU A 112 3.99 -8.06 -14.54
C LEU A 112 4.96 -9.11 -15.07
N ASP A 113 5.66 -9.83 -14.19
CA ASP A 113 6.60 -10.89 -14.57
C ASP A 113 5.88 -12.00 -15.36
N ALA A 114 4.64 -12.36 -14.98
CA ALA A 114 3.81 -13.30 -15.74
C ALA A 114 3.47 -12.79 -17.16
N VAL A 115 3.15 -11.50 -17.30
CA VAL A 115 2.84 -10.88 -18.60
C VAL A 115 4.07 -10.80 -19.50
N TYR A 116 5.22 -10.43 -18.95
CA TYR A 116 6.48 -10.26 -19.68
C TYR A 116 7.31 -11.55 -19.81
N GLU A 117 6.84 -12.69 -19.27
CA GLU A 117 7.57 -13.98 -19.28
C GLU A 117 8.99 -13.89 -18.71
N VAL A 118 9.18 -12.98 -17.75
CA VAL A 118 10.46 -12.83 -17.06
C VAL A 118 10.49 -13.82 -15.92
N GLU A 119 11.25 -14.91 -16.06
CA GLU A 119 11.61 -15.78 -14.93
C GLU A 119 12.62 -15.05 -14.02
N ARG A 120 12.11 -14.19 -13.14
CA ARG A 120 12.93 -13.63 -12.06
C ARG A 120 13.26 -14.73 -11.04
N ARG A 121 14.46 -15.30 -11.14
CA ARG A 121 15.14 -16.04 -10.05
C ARG A 121 15.79 -15.07 -9.07
N ASP A 122 15.03 -14.09 -8.60
CA ASP A 122 15.57 -13.09 -7.68
C ASP A 122 15.16 -13.48 -6.26
N ASN A 123 16.14 -13.63 -5.38
CA ASN A 123 15.87 -13.79 -3.95
C ASN A 123 15.17 -12.51 -3.47
N VAL A 124 13.85 -12.55 -3.37
CA VAL A 124 13.00 -11.44 -2.91
C VAL A 124 13.53 -10.84 -1.61
N VAL A 125 14.10 -11.67 -0.72
CA VAL A 125 14.74 -11.23 0.52
C VAL A 125 15.93 -10.29 0.26
N ILE A 126 16.78 -10.58 -0.73
CA ILE A 126 17.93 -9.74 -1.10
C ILE A 126 17.46 -8.43 -1.73
N PHE A 127 16.41 -8.46 -2.55
CA PHE A 127 15.83 -7.24 -3.12
C PHE A 127 15.29 -6.30 -2.03
N PHE A 128 14.50 -6.82 -1.08
CA PHE A 128 13.99 -6.04 0.04
C PHE A 128 15.12 -5.56 0.97
N ALA A 129 16.13 -6.38 1.24
CA ALA A 129 17.29 -5.97 2.02
C ALA A 129 18.03 -4.78 1.38
N ARG A 130 18.27 -4.83 0.07
CA ARG A 130 18.91 -3.70 -0.66
C ARG A 130 18.04 -2.44 -0.64
N ALA A 131 16.72 -2.58 -0.83
CA ALA A 131 15.81 -1.45 -0.79
C ALA A 131 15.79 -0.76 0.60
N VAL A 132 15.77 -1.55 1.69
CA VAL A 132 15.85 -1.03 3.05
C VAL A 132 17.18 -0.32 3.30
N VAL A 133 18.30 -0.88 2.83
CA VAL A 133 19.62 -0.23 2.94
C VAL A 133 19.64 1.12 2.23
N TYR A 134 19.15 1.21 0.99
CA TYR A 134 19.09 2.49 0.28
C TYR A 134 18.19 3.52 0.99
N MET A 135 17.06 3.07 1.56
CA MET A 135 16.17 3.96 2.30
C MET A 135 16.82 4.47 3.60
N LEU A 136 17.55 3.61 4.32
CA LEU A 136 18.31 4.00 5.51
C LEU A 136 19.43 4.99 5.17
N ILE A 137 20.18 4.76 4.09
CA ILE A 137 21.20 5.71 3.62
C ILE A 137 20.56 7.07 3.35
N LEU A 138 19.42 7.10 2.65
CA LEU A 138 18.71 8.34 2.34
C LEU A 138 18.23 9.08 3.59
N VAL A 139 17.66 8.37 4.57
CA VAL A 139 17.23 8.97 5.85
C VAL A 139 18.41 9.56 6.61
N ILE A 140 19.53 8.84 6.69
CA ILE A 140 20.76 9.34 7.33
C ILE A 140 21.26 10.61 6.61
N MET A 141 21.22 10.62 5.28
CA MET A 141 21.64 11.76 4.46
C MET A 141 20.79 13.00 4.71
N ILE A 142 19.46 12.83 4.86
CA ILE A 142 18.53 13.92 5.18
C ILE A 142 18.82 14.47 6.59
N ILE A 143 19.04 13.60 7.57
CA ILE A 143 19.34 14.01 8.95
C ILE A 143 20.63 14.83 8.99
N ILE A 144 21.67 14.41 8.28
CA ILE A 144 22.93 15.14 8.17
C ILE A 144 22.74 16.49 7.46
N SER A 145 21.89 16.54 6.43
CA SER A 145 21.63 17.78 5.68
C SER A 145 20.82 18.82 6.45
N LEU A 146 20.03 18.39 7.44
CA LEU A 146 19.18 19.27 8.25
C LEU A 146 19.88 19.74 9.54
N GLY A 147 20.98 19.09 9.91
CA GLY A 147 21.83 19.43 11.06
C GLY A 147 22.91 20.45 10.76
#